data_AF-A0A7Y3JCG6-F1
#
_entry.id   AF-A0A7Y3JCG6-F1
#
_cell.length_a   1.000
_cell.length_b   1.000
_cell.length_c   1.000
_cell.angle_alpha   90.00
_cell.angle_beta   90.00
_cell.angle_gamma   90.00
#
_symmetry.space_group_name_H-M   'P 1'
#
loop_
_entity.id
_entity.type
_entity.pdbx_description
1 polymer ?
#
loop_
_entity_poly.entity_id
_entity_poly.type
_entity_poly.pdbx_seq_one_letter_code
_entity_poly.pdbx_strand_id
1 'polypeptide(L)'
;MPLTSVHHRRLRFYWEHGGRGNAHSDGIDLDLEGARLIERCDKSYGTFYRATEAGVQAIVAEKARIAGRRAPHDTLASRVAERLRAEGRVTWENIEFVIPGHGQAVRPDVYSLMCTKNEGRLAPTVHEVKVSRSDFLADLANPDKRGGYQKLAGRLIYVAPAGVIEPGEVPEGCGLVEERSSGQFVTVKRARSHKVDLPPVVFMNLILKRGEFRPI
;
A
#
# COMPACT_ATOMS: atom_id res chain seq x y z
N MET A 1 25.46 12.60 -8.34
CA MET A 1 25.23 11.20 -7.94
C MET A 1 23.73 10.97 -7.80
N PRO A 2 23.16 9.81 -8.21
CA PRO A 2 21.77 9.50 -7.95
C PRO A 2 21.55 9.22 -6.45
N LEU A 3 20.57 9.90 -5.84
CA LEU A 3 20.21 9.68 -4.43
C LEU A 3 19.47 8.34 -4.27
N THR A 4 19.80 7.60 -3.22
CA THR A 4 19.09 6.36 -2.84
C THR A 4 18.03 6.61 -1.77
N SER A 5 17.23 5.58 -1.45
CA SER A 5 16.23 5.67 -0.38
C SER A 5 16.83 6.00 1.00
N VAL A 6 18.07 5.60 1.26
CA VAL A 6 18.81 5.91 2.49
C VAL A 6 19.16 7.40 2.55
N HIS A 7 19.64 7.97 1.45
CA HIS A 7 19.92 9.41 1.34
C HIS A 7 18.67 10.25 1.61
N HIS A 8 17.54 9.92 0.97
CA HIS A 8 16.29 10.64 1.20
C HIS A 8 15.77 10.52 2.64
N ARG A 9 16.02 9.39 3.31
CA ARG A 9 15.67 9.21 4.74
C ARG A 9 16.53 10.11 5.63
N ARG A 10 17.85 10.12 5.41
CA ARG A 10 18.78 10.97 6.16
C ARG A 10 18.52 12.46 5.92
N LEU A 11 18.24 12.85 4.68
CA LEU A 11 17.90 14.23 4.32
C LEU A 11 16.60 14.70 5.01
N ARG A 12 15.56 13.86 5.05
CA ARG A 12 14.32 14.15 5.80
C ARG A 12 14.58 14.30 7.30
N PHE A 13 15.40 13.44 7.88
CA PHE A 13 15.78 13.55 9.29
C PHE A 13 16.35 14.94 9.61
N TYR A 14 17.27 15.45 8.79
CA TYR A 14 17.85 16.79 9.00
C TYR A 14 16.87 17.94 8.79
N TRP A 15 15.92 17.79 7.87
CA TRP A 15 14.84 18.75 7.68
C TRP A 15 13.88 18.78 8.89
N GLU A 16 13.41 17.62 9.35
CA GLU A 16 12.48 17.48 10.49
C GLU A 16 13.04 18.09 11.79
N HIS A 17 14.36 18.02 11.97
CA HIS A 17 15.03 18.49 13.19
C HIS A 17 15.57 19.91 13.08
N GLY A 18 15.37 20.62 11.96
CA GLY A 18 15.67 22.06 11.82
C GLY A 18 17.10 22.47 12.24
N GLY A 19 18.10 21.65 11.94
CA GLY A 19 19.49 21.89 12.35
C GLY A 19 19.85 21.47 13.78
N ARG A 20 19.00 20.64 14.41
CA ARG A 20 19.31 19.90 15.66
C ARG A 20 19.56 18.41 15.40
N GLY A 21 19.55 17.98 14.15
CA GLY A 21 19.89 16.61 13.80
C GLY A 21 21.39 16.40 13.99
N ASN A 22 21.77 15.53 14.93
CA ASN A 22 23.18 15.18 15.15
C ASN A 22 23.80 14.65 13.86
N ALA A 23 25.01 15.11 13.55
CA ALA A 23 25.78 14.55 12.44
C ALA A 23 26.06 13.06 12.70
N HIS A 24 25.81 12.21 11.70
CA HIS A 24 26.29 10.83 11.75
C HIS A 24 27.74 10.76 11.24
N SER A 25 28.13 11.70 10.37
CA SER A 25 29.46 11.84 9.77
C SER A 25 29.92 10.57 9.04
N ASP A 26 28.96 9.92 8.36
CA ASP A 26 29.19 8.74 7.53
C ASP A 26 29.21 9.12 6.03
N GLY A 27 29.41 8.12 5.15
CA GLY A 27 29.43 8.35 3.71
C GLY A 27 28.14 8.96 3.15
N ILE A 28 26.98 8.72 3.80
CA ILE A 28 25.70 9.30 3.37
C ILE A 28 25.68 10.81 3.63
N ASP A 29 26.20 11.24 4.79
CA ASP A 29 26.32 12.67 5.08
C ASP A 29 27.31 13.35 4.12
N LEU A 30 28.44 12.70 3.82
CA LEU A 30 29.42 13.21 2.86
C LEU A 30 28.80 13.37 1.45
N ASP A 31 28.03 12.39 1.00
CA ASP A 31 27.34 12.43 -0.31
C ASP A 31 26.29 13.56 -0.36
N LEU A 32 25.50 13.72 0.72
CA LEU A 32 24.49 14.78 0.83
C LEU A 32 25.12 16.18 0.90
N GLU A 33 26.22 16.33 1.65
CA GLU A 33 26.96 17.59 1.78
C GLU A 33 27.66 17.94 0.45
N GLY A 34 28.30 16.97 -0.20
CA GLY A 34 28.91 17.14 -1.52
C GLY A 34 27.89 17.53 -2.59
N ALA A 35 26.65 17.05 -2.47
CA ALA A 35 25.51 17.46 -3.30
C ALA A 35 24.85 18.78 -2.87
N ARG A 36 25.35 19.45 -1.82
CA ARG A 36 24.82 20.69 -1.24
C ARG A 36 23.36 20.60 -0.76
N LEU A 37 22.91 19.40 -0.41
CA LEU A 37 21.54 19.15 0.08
C LEU A 37 21.44 19.34 1.59
N ILE A 38 22.57 19.23 2.28
CA ILE A 38 22.71 19.57 3.70
C ILE A 38 23.88 20.53 3.86
N GLU A 39 23.86 21.27 4.95
CA GLU A 39 24.98 22.12 5.37
C GLU A 39 25.36 21.82 6.81
N ARG A 40 26.67 21.79 7.06
CA ARG A 40 27.25 21.59 8.37
C ARG A 40 27.07 22.85 9.23
N CYS A 41 26.65 22.65 10.46
CA CYS A 41 26.46 23.66 11.48
C CYS A 41 27.24 23.24 12.73
N ASP A 42 28.45 23.77 12.89
CA ASP A 42 29.25 23.55 14.09
C ASP A 42 28.80 24.49 15.22
N LYS A 43 28.56 23.93 16.40
CA LYS A 43 28.24 24.64 17.64
C LYS A 43 29.23 24.25 18.73
N SER A 44 29.27 25.04 19.81
CA SER A 44 30.17 24.79 20.95
C SER A 44 30.02 23.41 21.59
N TYR A 45 28.85 22.76 21.41
CA TYR A 45 28.53 21.46 21.99
C TYR A 45 28.37 20.34 20.95
N GLY A 46 28.71 20.57 19.68
CA GLY A 46 28.72 19.52 18.67
C GLY A 46 28.47 20.00 17.24
N THR A 47 28.57 19.06 16.31
CA THR A 47 28.30 19.25 14.88
C THR A 47 26.92 18.75 14.52
N PHE A 48 26.18 19.58 13.80
CA PHE A 48 24.83 19.29 13.32
C PHE A 48 24.76 19.48 11.81
N TYR A 49 23.78 18.83 11.18
CA TYR A 49 23.40 19.15 9.80
C TYR A 49 21.98 19.70 9.76
N ARG A 50 21.75 20.61 8.83
CA ARG A 50 20.40 21.05 8.43
C ARG A 50 20.23 20.88 6.93
N ALA A 51 18.99 20.63 6.50
CA ALA A 51 18.67 20.62 5.08
C ALA A 51 18.78 22.04 4.51
N THR A 52 19.47 22.20 3.38
CA THR A 52 19.51 23.45 2.61
C THR A 52 18.20 23.62 1.84
N GLU A 53 18.01 24.76 1.17
CA GLU A 53 16.88 24.95 0.24
C GLU A 53 16.88 23.89 -0.88
N ALA A 54 18.04 23.58 -1.46
CA ALA A 54 18.19 22.50 -2.43
C ALA A 54 17.83 21.14 -1.83
N GLY A 55 18.20 20.90 -0.56
CA GLY A 55 17.77 19.73 0.20
C GLY A 55 16.25 19.63 0.35
N VAL A 56 15.59 20.73 0.70
CA VAL A 56 14.12 20.78 0.80
C VAL A 56 13.46 20.51 -0.55
N GLN A 57 13.97 21.11 -1.64
CA GLN A 57 13.48 20.85 -2.99
C GLN A 57 13.66 19.38 -3.38
N ALA A 58 14.77 18.73 -3.01
CA ALA A 58 14.99 17.31 -3.24
C ALA A 58 14.01 16.42 -2.44
N ILE A 59 13.65 16.81 -1.21
CA ILE A 59 12.60 16.12 -0.42
C ILE A 59 11.24 16.24 -1.13
N VAL A 60 10.88 17.43 -1.58
CA VAL A 60 9.61 17.68 -2.29
C VAL A 60 9.56 16.91 -3.61
N ALA A 61 10.63 16.94 -4.40
CA ALA A 61 10.72 16.20 -5.65
C ALA A 61 10.59 14.69 -5.44
N GLU A 62 11.25 14.13 -4.42
CA GLU A 62 11.11 12.71 -4.09
C GLU A 62 9.69 12.36 -3.64
N LYS A 63 9.06 13.21 -2.83
CA LYS A 63 7.66 13.02 -2.42
C LYS A 63 6.74 13.01 -3.65
N ALA A 64 6.92 13.95 -4.59
CA ALA A 64 6.15 14.00 -5.83
C ALA A 64 6.40 12.77 -6.72
N ARG A 65 7.65 12.30 -6.80
CA ARG A 65 8.01 11.09 -7.56
C ARG A 65 7.38 9.83 -6.97
N ILE A 66 7.41 9.67 -5.65
CA ILE A 66 6.76 8.55 -4.96
C ILE A 66 5.24 8.60 -5.18
N ALA A 67 4.63 9.78 -5.05
CA ALA A 67 3.20 9.96 -5.32
C ALA A 67 2.86 9.62 -6.78
N GLY A 68 3.64 10.10 -7.75
CA GLY A 68 3.45 9.79 -9.16
C GLY A 68 3.59 8.30 -9.47
N ARG A 69 4.49 7.59 -8.80
CA ARG A 69 4.63 6.12 -8.94
C ARG A 69 3.43 5.36 -8.37
N ARG A 70 2.83 5.84 -7.28
CA ARG A 70 1.67 5.20 -6.65
C ARG A 70 0.35 5.56 -7.32
N ALA A 71 0.25 6.74 -7.92
CA ALA A 71 -0.98 7.26 -8.48
C ALA A 71 -1.74 6.28 -9.40
N PRO A 72 -1.11 5.54 -10.34
CA PRO A 72 -1.84 4.56 -11.15
C PRO A 72 -2.49 3.44 -10.32
N HIS A 73 -1.79 2.97 -9.29
CA HIS A 73 -2.29 1.93 -8.37
C HIS A 73 -3.43 2.47 -7.52
N ASP A 74 -3.23 3.61 -6.86
CA ASP A 74 -4.26 4.25 -6.03
C ASP A 74 -5.52 4.55 -6.86
N THR A 75 -5.33 5.04 -8.09
CA THR A 75 -6.42 5.35 -9.03
C THR A 75 -7.21 4.10 -9.43
N LEU A 76 -6.54 2.96 -9.65
CA LEU A 76 -7.22 1.69 -9.96
C LEU A 76 -7.92 1.14 -8.70
N ALA A 77 -7.30 1.20 -7.53
CA ALA A 77 -7.89 0.79 -6.26
C ALA A 77 -9.19 1.55 -5.95
N SER A 78 -9.20 2.86 -6.14
CA SER A 78 -10.40 3.67 -5.93
C SER A 78 -11.53 3.31 -6.90
N ARG A 79 -11.24 3.07 -8.19
CA ARG A 79 -12.25 2.59 -9.14
C ARG A 79 -12.79 1.20 -8.79
N VAL A 80 -11.94 0.31 -8.29
CA VAL A 80 -12.36 -1.01 -7.78
C VAL A 80 -13.31 -0.83 -6.60
N ALA A 81 -12.97 0.04 -5.65
CA ALA A 81 -13.82 0.34 -4.50
C ALA A 81 -15.16 0.96 -4.92
N GLU A 82 -15.17 1.89 -5.86
CA GLU A 82 -16.40 2.47 -6.42
C GLU A 82 -17.32 1.43 -7.05
N ARG A 83 -16.78 0.53 -7.89
CA ARG A 83 -17.55 -0.59 -8.46
C ARG A 83 -18.15 -1.45 -7.35
N LEU A 84 -17.35 -1.88 -6.38
CA LEU A 84 -17.81 -2.77 -5.31
C LEU A 84 -18.92 -2.10 -4.48
N ARG A 85 -18.81 -0.80 -4.22
CA ARG A 85 -19.85 -0.03 -3.54
C ARG A 85 -21.14 0.04 -4.36
N ALA A 86 -21.05 0.18 -5.68
CA ALA A 86 -22.22 0.07 -6.57
C ALA A 86 -22.84 -1.34 -6.57
N GLU A 87 -22.04 -2.39 -6.30
CA GLU A 87 -22.48 -3.77 -6.13
C GLU A 87 -23.00 -4.09 -4.70
N GLY A 88 -23.22 -3.06 -3.86
CA GLY A 88 -23.79 -3.21 -2.51
C GLY A 88 -22.78 -3.64 -1.44
N ARG A 89 -21.48 -3.39 -1.66
CA ARG A 89 -20.43 -3.65 -0.66
C ARG A 89 -20.02 -2.40 0.10
N VAL A 90 -19.52 -2.61 1.30
CA VAL A 90 -18.72 -1.63 2.07
C VAL A 90 -17.25 -1.90 1.76
N THR A 91 -16.46 -0.85 1.55
CA THR A 91 -15.06 -0.94 1.16
C THR A 91 -14.14 -0.16 2.09
N TRP A 92 -12.91 -0.65 2.23
CA TRP A 92 -11.81 0.01 2.91
C TRP A 92 -10.56 -0.08 2.03
N GLU A 93 -9.99 1.07 1.68
CA GLU A 93 -8.74 1.15 0.91
C GLU A 93 -7.56 1.25 1.88
N ASN A 94 -6.47 0.52 1.59
CA ASN A 94 -5.22 0.56 2.36
C ASN A 94 -5.37 0.36 3.88
N ILE A 95 -6.40 -0.36 4.32
CA ILE A 95 -6.64 -0.61 5.73
C ILE A 95 -5.63 -1.61 6.29
N GLU A 96 -4.99 -1.27 7.39
CA GLU A 96 -4.09 -2.17 8.11
C GLU A 96 -4.85 -3.02 9.15
N PHE A 97 -4.57 -4.32 9.14
CA PHE A 97 -5.04 -5.31 10.11
C PHE A 97 -3.87 -5.97 10.83
N VAL A 98 -4.01 -6.11 12.14
CA VAL A 98 -3.18 -7.01 12.95
C VAL A 98 -3.97 -8.30 13.16
N ILE A 99 -3.43 -9.42 12.70
CA ILE A 99 -4.08 -10.73 12.83
C ILE A 99 -3.38 -11.51 13.93
N PRO A 100 -4.09 -11.98 14.96
CA PRO A 100 -3.51 -12.85 15.99
C PRO A 100 -2.83 -14.08 15.35
N GLY A 101 -1.60 -14.38 15.76
CA GLY A 101 -0.82 -15.49 15.21
C GLY A 101 -0.33 -15.27 13.77
N HIS A 102 -0.35 -14.04 13.27
CA HIS A 102 0.39 -13.63 12.08
C HIS A 102 1.37 -12.53 12.49
N GLY A 103 2.67 -12.79 12.38
CA GLY A 103 3.72 -11.95 12.97
C GLY A 103 3.85 -10.54 12.35
N GLN A 104 3.19 -10.28 11.22
CA GLN A 104 3.20 -8.98 10.55
C GLN A 104 1.77 -8.48 10.32
N ALA A 105 1.61 -7.16 10.41
CA ALA A 105 0.37 -6.53 9.99
C ALA A 105 0.21 -6.70 8.47
N VAL A 106 -1.05 -6.86 8.04
CA VAL A 106 -1.38 -6.96 6.62
C VAL A 106 -2.20 -5.76 6.19
N ARG A 107 -1.98 -5.34 4.94
CA ARG A 107 -2.65 -4.18 4.36
C ARG A 107 -3.12 -4.54 2.96
N PRO A 108 -4.36 -5.03 2.78
CA PRO A 108 -4.93 -5.20 1.45
C PRO A 108 -5.14 -3.84 0.78
N ASP A 109 -5.01 -3.81 -0.55
CA ASP A 109 -5.28 -2.60 -1.34
C ASP A 109 -6.73 -2.17 -1.22
N VAL A 110 -7.66 -3.11 -1.42
CA VAL A 110 -9.10 -2.92 -1.14
C VAL A 110 -9.65 -4.13 -0.38
N TYR A 111 -10.16 -3.90 0.81
CA TYR A 111 -10.94 -4.87 1.57
C TYR A 111 -12.43 -4.57 1.44
N SER A 112 -13.28 -5.60 1.32
CA SER A 112 -14.72 -5.39 1.17
C SER A 112 -15.59 -6.43 1.86
N LEU A 113 -16.73 -5.97 2.37
CA LEU A 113 -17.81 -6.78 2.94
C LEU A 113 -19.12 -6.50 2.20
N MET A 114 -20.01 -7.49 2.08
CA MET A 114 -21.38 -7.25 1.65
C MET A 114 -22.13 -6.44 2.71
N CYS A 115 -22.94 -5.47 2.28
CA CYS A 115 -23.86 -4.77 3.17
C CYS A 115 -25.07 -5.68 3.48
N THR A 116 -25.01 -6.38 4.61
CA THR A 116 -26.02 -7.36 5.03
C THR A 116 -26.18 -7.37 6.55
N LYS A 117 -27.37 -7.72 7.04
CA LYS A 117 -27.65 -7.98 8.46
C LYS A 117 -27.37 -9.44 8.86
N ASN A 118 -27.14 -10.33 7.88
CA ASN A 118 -26.81 -11.73 8.12
C ASN A 118 -25.29 -11.92 8.09
N GLU A 119 -24.72 -12.25 9.24
CA GLU A 119 -23.28 -12.48 9.43
C GLU A 119 -22.70 -13.52 8.46
N GLY A 120 -23.41 -14.61 8.21
CA GLY A 120 -22.98 -15.67 7.28
C GLY A 120 -22.92 -15.21 5.82
N ARG A 121 -23.43 -14.02 5.50
CA ARG A 121 -23.42 -13.44 4.14
C ARG A 121 -22.47 -12.26 3.98
N LEU A 122 -21.65 -11.93 4.98
CA LEU A 122 -20.69 -10.81 4.92
C LEU A 122 -19.69 -10.94 3.75
N ALA A 123 -19.41 -12.17 3.31
CA ALA A 123 -18.50 -12.51 2.20
C ALA A 123 -17.23 -11.63 2.15
N PRO A 124 -16.37 -11.68 3.19
CA PRO A 124 -15.13 -10.92 3.25
C PRO A 124 -14.22 -11.22 2.07
N THR A 125 -13.76 -10.16 1.38
CA THR A 125 -12.99 -10.28 0.14
C THR A 125 -11.86 -9.25 0.11
N VAL A 126 -10.64 -9.73 -0.18
CA VAL A 126 -9.49 -8.88 -0.51
C VAL A 126 -9.40 -8.75 -2.03
N HIS A 127 -9.23 -7.52 -2.50
CA HIS A 127 -8.88 -7.20 -3.88
C HIS A 127 -7.48 -6.57 -3.88
N GLU A 128 -6.52 -7.29 -4.46
CA GLU A 128 -5.13 -6.89 -4.58
C GLU A 128 -4.88 -6.28 -5.97
N VAL A 129 -4.48 -5.02 -6.02
CA VAL A 129 -4.37 -4.24 -7.24
C VAL A 129 -2.95 -4.33 -7.79
N LYS A 130 -2.81 -4.67 -9.08
CA LYS A 130 -1.53 -4.77 -9.78
C LYS A 130 -1.55 -3.95 -11.05
N VAL A 131 -0.67 -2.96 -11.16
CA VAL A 131 -0.61 -2.06 -12.33
C VAL A 131 0.51 -2.40 -13.31
N SER A 132 1.35 -3.39 -12.99
CA SER A 132 2.44 -3.84 -13.85
C SER A 132 2.75 -5.33 -13.66
N ARG A 133 3.37 -5.96 -14.66
CA ARG A 133 3.83 -7.36 -14.56
C ARG A 133 4.81 -7.55 -13.40
N SER A 134 5.76 -6.63 -13.23
CA SER A 134 6.75 -6.70 -12.15
C SER A 134 6.12 -6.64 -10.76
N ASP A 135 5.05 -5.86 -10.58
CA ASP A 135 4.31 -5.77 -9.32
C ASP A 135 3.63 -7.11 -9.01
N PHE A 136 2.97 -7.72 -10.00
CA PHE A 136 2.36 -9.04 -9.85
C PHE A 136 3.40 -10.13 -9.53
N LEU A 137 4.51 -10.19 -10.27
CA LEU A 137 5.56 -11.19 -10.04
C LEU A 137 6.22 -11.04 -8.67
N ALA A 138 6.45 -9.80 -8.20
CA ALA A 138 6.97 -9.54 -6.87
C ALA A 138 6.01 -10.04 -5.77
N ASP A 139 4.70 -9.93 -6.00
CA ASP A 139 3.67 -10.45 -5.08
C ASP A 139 3.68 -11.98 -5.02
N LEU A 140 3.79 -12.65 -6.18
CA LEU A 140 3.89 -14.11 -6.25
C LEU A 140 5.12 -14.65 -5.50
N ALA A 141 6.23 -13.90 -5.55
CA ALA A 141 7.47 -14.23 -4.84
C ALA A 141 7.35 -14.10 -3.31
N ASN A 142 6.26 -13.56 -2.77
CA ASN A 142 5.99 -13.45 -1.34
C ASN A 142 4.73 -14.25 -0.91
N PRO A 143 4.85 -15.57 -0.71
CA PRO A 143 3.72 -16.42 -0.30
C PRO A 143 3.12 -16.05 1.07
N ASP A 144 3.94 -15.55 2.00
CA ASP A 144 3.50 -15.23 3.36
C ASP A 144 2.45 -14.11 3.39
N LYS A 145 2.59 -13.14 2.49
CA LYS A 145 1.60 -12.07 2.29
C LYS A 145 0.21 -12.64 1.97
N ARG A 146 0.13 -13.65 1.09
CA ARG A 146 -1.13 -14.31 0.72
C ARG A 146 -1.73 -15.10 1.88
N GLY A 147 -0.89 -15.78 2.67
CA GLY A 147 -1.33 -16.49 3.86
C GLY A 147 -2.02 -15.58 4.88
N GLY A 148 -1.54 -14.34 5.02
CA GLY A 148 -2.20 -13.32 5.84
C GLY A 148 -3.60 -12.94 5.33
N TYR A 149 -3.76 -12.71 4.02
CA TYR A 149 -5.06 -12.38 3.44
C TYR A 149 -6.07 -13.52 3.52
N GLN A 150 -5.65 -14.77 3.40
CA GLN A 150 -6.54 -15.93 3.53
C GLN A 150 -7.16 -16.07 4.92
N LYS A 151 -6.50 -15.54 5.97
CA LYS A 151 -7.05 -15.46 7.33
C LYS A 151 -8.08 -14.34 7.50
N LEU A 152 -8.05 -13.32 6.65
CA LEU A 152 -8.97 -12.17 6.69
C LEU A 152 -10.14 -12.28 5.71
N ALA A 153 -9.98 -13.03 4.63
CA ALA A 153 -10.95 -13.05 3.56
C ALA A 153 -11.16 -14.44 3.00
N GLY A 154 -12.42 -14.79 2.78
CA GLY A 154 -12.81 -16.02 2.12
C GLY A 154 -12.51 -16.00 0.62
N ARG A 155 -12.14 -14.84 0.07
CA ARG A 155 -11.75 -14.67 -1.33
C ARG A 155 -10.58 -13.69 -1.43
N LEU A 156 -9.59 -14.06 -2.25
CA LEU A 156 -8.53 -13.18 -2.70
C LEU A 156 -8.64 -13.01 -4.22
N ILE A 157 -8.75 -11.77 -4.68
CA ILE A 157 -8.95 -11.43 -6.09
C ILE A 157 -7.83 -10.48 -6.50
N TYR A 158 -7.08 -10.83 -7.54
CA TYR A 158 -6.20 -9.89 -8.21
C TYR A 158 -7.02 -8.99 -9.14
N VAL A 159 -6.71 -7.69 -9.14
CA VAL A 159 -7.31 -6.72 -10.05
C VAL A 159 -6.21 -5.99 -10.81
N ALA A 160 -6.29 -6.00 -12.13
CA ALA A 160 -5.26 -5.40 -12.96
C ALA A 160 -5.85 -4.80 -14.25
N PRO A 161 -5.14 -3.88 -14.94
CA PRO A 161 -5.46 -3.56 -16.31
C PRO A 161 -5.40 -4.80 -17.20
N ALA A 162 -6.21 -4.83 -18.27
CA ALA A 162 -6.24 -5.93 -19.23
C ALA A 162 -4.85 -6.30 -19.74
N GLY A 163 -4.50 -7.59 -19.69
CA GLY A 163 -3.24 -8.12 -20.21
C GLY A 163 -2.03 -7.99 -19.27
N VAL A 164 -2.19 -7.39 -18.08
CA VAL A 164 -1.10 -7.32 -17.10
C VAL A 164 -0.87 -8.67 -16.42
N ILE A 165 -1.92 -9.45 -16.16
CA ILE A 165 -1.84 -10.77 -15.51
C ILE A 165 -2.44 -11.81 -16.44
N GLU A 166 -1.71 -12.88 -16.72
CA GLU A 166 -2.29 -14.00 -17.45
C GLU A 166 -3.10 -14.89 -16.51
N PRO A 167 -4.31 -15.36 -16.89
CA PRO A 167 -5.16 -16.15 -16.00
C PRO A 167 -4.51 -17.45 -15.47
N GLY A 168 -3.58 -18.01 -16.24
CA GLY A 168 -2.80 -19.20 -15.87
C GLY A 168 -1.78 -18.96 -14.76
N GLU A 169 -1.30 -17.73 -14.60
CA GLU A 169 -0.31 -17.36 -13.57
C GLU A 169 -0.95 -17.08 -12.21
N VAL A 170 -2.28 -16.83 -12.19
CA VAL A 170 -3.02 -16.55 -10.97
C VAL A 170 -3.02 -17.78 -10.07
N PRO A 171 -2.62 -17.70 -8.79
CA PRO A 171 -2.57 -18.85 -7.90
C PRO A 171 -3.91 -19.59 -7.77
N GLU A 172 -3.85 -20.88 -7.42
CA GLU A 172 -5.07 -21.66 -7.19
C GLU A 172 -5.94 -21.02 -6.09
N GLY A 173 -7.26 -21.05 -6.31
CA GLY A 173 -8.24 -20.44 -5.41
C GLY A 173 -8.39 -18.93 -5.56
N CYS A 174 -7.39 -18.21 -6.10
CA CYS A 174 -7.46 -16.77 -6.32
C CYS A 174 -8.26 -16.42 -7.58
N GLY A 175 -8.92 -15.27 -7.55
CA GLY A 175 -9.63 -14.70 -8.69
C GLY A 175 -8.80 -13.69 -9.48
N LEU A 176 -9.25 -13.37 -10.69
CA LEU A 176 -8.73 -12.28 -11.51
C LEU A 176 -9.88 -11.49 -12.11
N VAL A 177 -9.82 -10.19 -11.90
CA VAL A 177 -10.66 -9.20 -12.55
C VAL A 177 -9.77 -8.26 -13.35
N GLU A 178 -10.15 -8.01 -14.59
CA GLU A 178 -9.43 -7.06 -15.45
C GLU A 178 -10.26 -5.79 -15.66
N GLU A 179 -9.61 -4.63 -15.55
CA GLU A 179 -10.14 -3.37 -16.07
C GLU A 179 -9.85 -3.29 -17.58
N ARG A 180 -10.90 -3.39 -18.40
CA ARG A 180 -10.81 -3.36 -19.88
C ARG A 180 -10.81 -1.92 -20.42
N SER A 181 -11.58 -1.06 -19.77
CA SER A 181 -11.58 0.38 -19.92
C SER A 181 -11.90 0.99 -18.56
N SER A 182 -11.64 2.29 -18.37
CA SER A 182 -11.84 2.93 -17.06
C SER A 182 -13.22 2.63 -16.48
N GLY A 183 -13.25 2.01 -15.30
CA GLY A 183 -14.47 1.62 -14.58
C GLY A 183 -15.20 0.38 -15.11
N GLN A 184 -14.76 -0.21 -16.23
CA GLN A 184 -15.34 -1.43 -16.80
C GLN A 184 -14.50 -2.65 -16.44
N PHE A 185 -15.05 -3.48 -15.56
CA PHE A 185 -14.36 -4.63 -15.01
C PHE A 185 -14.96 -5.95 -15.50
N VAL A 186 -14.10 -6.88 -15.91
CA VAL A 186 -14.49 -8.22 -16.37
C VAL A 186 -13.83 -9.27 -15.48
N THR A 187 -14.61 -10.21 -14.94
CA THR A 187 -14.05 -11.36 -14.22
C THR A 187 -13.49 -12.36 -15.22
N VAL A 188 -12.18 -12.57 -15.20
CA VAL A 188 -11.48 -13.50 -16.10
C VAL A 188 -11.23 -14.85 -15.43
N LYS A 189 -11.02 -14.84 -14.10
CA LYS A 189 -10.92 -16.05 -13.28
C LYS A 189 -11.74 -15.88 -12.02
N ARG A 190 -12.66 -16.81 -11.75
CA ARG A 190 -13.46 -16.78 -10.52
C ARG A 190 -12.61 -17.26 -9.34
N ALA A 191 -12.63 -16.50 -8.24
CA ALA A 191 -12.06 -16.95 -6.97
C ALA A 191 -12.90 -18.10 -6.39
N ARG A 192 -12.24 -19.09 -5.80
CA ARG A 192 -12.90 -20.05 -4.92
C ARG A 192 -13.11 -19.39 -3.56
N SER A 193 -14.23 -19.68 -2.91
CA SER A 193 -14.50 -19.17 -1.58
C SER A 193 -14.33 -20.22 -0.52
N HIS A 194 -13.69 -19.84 0.59
CA HIS A 194 -13.71 -20.60 1.84
C HIS A 194 -14.40 -19.81 2.94
N LYS A 195 -14.84 -20.52 3.99
CA LYS A 195 -15.37 -19.86 5.19
C LYS A 195 -14.20 -19.18 5.93
N VAL A 196 -14.42 -17.95 6.39
CA VAL A 196 -13.51 -17.24 7.27
C VAL A 196 -14.27 -16.75 8.48
N ASP A 197 -13.77 -17.10 9.65
CA ASP A 197 -14.26 -16.59 10.93
C ASP A 197 -13.38 -15.39 11.31
N LEU A 198 -13.95 -14.18 11.26
CA LEU A 198 -13.22 -12.96 11.58
C LEU A 198 -13.09 -12.81 13.11
N PRO A 199 -11.88 -12.69 13.66
CA PRO A 199 -11.72 -12.51 15.10
C PRO A 199 -12.24 -11.12 15.53
N PRO A 200 -12.70 -10.96 16.79
CA PRO A 200 -13.24 -9.68 17.28
C PRO A 200 -12.31 -8.48 17.04
N VAL A 201 -10.99 -8.66 17.13
CA VAL A 201 -10.00 -7.60 16.86
C VAL A 201 -10.07 -7.06 15.42
N VAL A 202 -10.43 -7.90 14.44
CA VAL A 202 -10.62 -7.47 13.05
C VAL A 202 -11.91 -6.67 12.93
N PHE A 203 -12.99 -7.10 13.57
CA PHE A 203 -14.23 -6.30 13.62
C PHE A 203 -14.01 -4.95 14.29
N MET A 204 -13.26 -4.90 15.39
CA MET A 204 -12.92 -3.63 16.05
C MET A 204 -12.16 -2.69 15.12
N ASN A 205 -11.21 -3.20 14.33
CA ASN A 205 -10.51 -2.40 13.32
C ASN A 205 -11.48 -1.81 12.27
N LEU A 206 -12.45 -2.61 11.81
CA LEU A 206 -13.45 -2.18 10.81
C LEU A 206 -14.47 -1.18 11.38
N ILE A 207 -14.77 -1.25 12.68
CA ILE A 207 -15.64 -0.28 13.37
C ILE A 207 -14.90 1.05 13.56
N LEU A 208 -13.65 1.00 14.04
CA LEU A 208 -12.86 2.20 14.33
C LEU A 208 -12.43 2.94 13.06
N LYS A 209 -12.18 2.22 11.97
CA LYS A 209 -11.88 2.77 10.65
C LYS A 209 -13.15 2.64 9.81
N ARG A 210 -13.97 3.68 9.77
CA ARG A 210 -15.26 3.62 9.06
C ARG A 210 -15.06 3.28 7.59
N GLY A 211 -15.75 2.24 7.12
CA GLY A 211 -15.78 1.87 5.71
C GLY A 211 -16.67 2.80 4.89
N GLU A 212 -16.36 2.90 3.61
CA GLU A 212 -17.15 3.66 2.66
C GLU A 212 -18.17 2.76 1.96
N PHE A 213 -19.39 3.26 1.76
CA PHE A 213 -20.45 2.54 1.08
C PHE A 213 -21.39 3.53 0.39
N ARG A 214 -22.14 3.06 -0.61
CA ARG A 214 -23.28 3.81 -1.14
C ARG A 214 -24.50 3.46 -0.30
N PRO A 215 -25.16 4.44 0.35
CA PRO A 215 -26.43 4.19 1.03
C PRO A 215 -27.42 3.60 0.02
N ILE A 216 -28.11 2.54 0.45
CA ILE A 216 -29.23 1.95 -0.28
C ILE A 216 -30.43 2.88 -0.18
#